data_AF-A0A2V3HZE7-F1
#
_entry.id   AF-A0A2V3HZE7-F1
#
_cell.length_a   1.000
_cell.length_b   1.000
_cell.length_c   1.000
_cell.angle_alpha   90.00
_cell.angle_beta   90.00
_cell.angle_gamma   90.00
#
_symmetry.space_group_name_H-M   'P 1'
#
loop_
_entity.id
_entity.type
_entity.pdbx_description
1 polymer ?
#
loop_
_entity_poly.entity_id
_entity_poly.type
_entity_poly.pdbx_seq_one_letter_code
_entity_poly.pdbx_strand_id
1 'polypeptide(L)'
;MSGEAVGRVFAYFKNVNVAAVELVAPLSVGDRIRITGATTDIEMTVDSMEIDRVPIESATAGQSVGLLVPERVRTNDQVSMA
;
A
#
# COMPACT_ATOMS: atom_id res chain seq x y z
N MET A 1 9.03 -18.47 -0.57
CA MET A 1 7.78 -17.89 -1.08
C MET A 1 8.07 -16.42 -1.36
N SER A 2 8.46 -16.12 -2.60
CA SER A 2 8.86 -14.81 -3.06
C SER A 2 7.63 -14.07 -3.57
N GLY A 3 6.80 -13.58 -2.66
CA GLY A 3 5.82 -12.56 -3.03
C GLY A 3 6.59 -11.34 -3.52
N GLU A 4 6.24 -10.82 -4.69
CA GLU A 4 6.92 -9.65 -5.25
C GLU A 4 6.74 -8.48 -4.29
N ALA A 5 7.85 -7.93 -3.80
CA ALA A 5 7.83 -6.81 -2.88
C ALA A 5 7.36 -5.58 -3.65
N VAL A 6 6.21 -5.03 -3.26
CA VAL A 6 5.60 -3.85 -3.87
C VAL A 6 6.08 -2.60 -3.18
N GLY A 7 6.21 -2.63 -1.87
CA GLY A 7 6.59 -1.46 -1.09
C GLY A 7 6.61 -1.68 0.41
N ARG A 8 6.74 -0.57 1.14
CA ARG A 8 6.71 -0.54 2.60
C ARG A 8 5.88 0.63 3.10
N VAL A 9 5.05 0.38 4.11
CA VAL A 9 4.28 1.43 4.79
C VAL A 9 5.24 2.31 5.60
N PHE A 10 5.25 3.62 5.34
CA PHE A 10 6.02 4.58 6.16
C PHE A 10 5.13 5.39 7.10
N ALA A 11 3.85 5.61 6.75
CA ALA A 11 2.89 6.33 7.59
C ALA A 11 1.47 5.77 7.47
N TYR A 12 0.65 6.01 8.49
CA TYR A 12 -0.78 5.65 8.50
C TYR A 12 -1.62 6.80 9.07
N PHE A 13 -2.61 7.24 8.30
CA PHE A 13 -3.52 8.32 8.64
C PHE A 13 -4.85 7.78 9.17
N LYS A 14 -4.92 7.57 10.49
CA LYS A 14 -6.07 7.00 11.20
C LYS A 14 -7.43 7.69 10.99
N ASN A 15 -7.45 8.98 10.64
CA ASN A 15 -8.71 9.72 10.47
C ASN A 15 -9.40 9.42 9.14
N VAL A 16 -8.64 8.95 8.15
CA VAL A 16 -9.11 8.70 6.77
C VAL A 16 -8.79 7.26 6.31
N ASN A 17 -8.23 6.43 7.19
CA ASN A 17 -7.77 5.07 6.90
C ASN A 17 -6.86 4.96 5.68
N VAL A 18 -5.95 5.93 5.51
CA VAL A 18 -4.98 5.93 4.40
C VAL A 18 -3.62 5.46 4.89
N ALA A 19 -3.07 4.44 4.23
CA ALA A 19 -1.70 3.99 4.39
C ALA A 19 -0.80 4.67 3.35
N ALA A 20 0.27 5.32 3.79
CA ALA A 20 1.29 5.86 2.91
C ALA A 20 2.37 4.82 2.70
N VAL A 21 2.54 4.39 1.44
CA VAL A 21 3.44 3.31 1.03
C VAL A 21 4.50 3.88 0.12
N GLU A 22 5.77 3.60 0.44
CA GLU A 22 6.88 3.84 -0.46
C GLU A 22 7.02 2.62 -1.38
N LEU A 23 6.82 2.82 -2.68
CA LEU A 23 6.84 1.76 -3.67
C LEU A 23 8.27 1.43 -4.08
N VAL A 24 8.57 0.14 -4.18
CA VAL A 24 9.81 -0.40 -4.76
C VAL A 24 9.55 -1.16 -6.08
N ALA A 25 8.28 -1.40 -6.40
CA ALA A 25 7.80 -1.97 -7.65
C ALA A 25 6.55 -1.20 -8.11
N PRO A 26 6.17 -1.27 -9.40
CA PRO A 26 4.94 -0.64 -9.87
C PRO A 26 3.69 -1.25 -9.22
N LEU A 27 2.66 -0.43 -9.06
CA LEU A 27 1.36 -0.82 -8.51
C LEU A 27 0.25 -0.09 -9.28
N SER A 28 -0.85 -0.77 -9.56
CA SER A 28 -2.03 -0.21 -10.24
C SER A 28 -3.32 -0.46 -9.48
N VAL A 29 -4.33 0.38 -9.74
CA VAL A 29 -5.68 0.17 -9.23
C VAL A 29 -6.22 -1.13 -9.83
N GLY A 30 -6.81 -1.98 -8.99
CA GLY A 30 -7.25 -3.33 -9.33
C GLY A 30 -6.24 -4.43 -8.99
N ASP A 31 -4.98 -4.08 -8.67
CA ASP A 31 -4.00 -5.07 -8.21
C ASP A 31 -4.36 -5.60 -6.82
N ARG A 32 -4.02 -6.87 -6.59
CA ARG A 32 -4.22 -7.53 -5.30
C ARG A 32 -2.93 -7.50 -4.51
N ILE A 33 -2.98 -6.90 -3.32
CA ILE A 33 -1.83 -6.75 -2.45
C ILE A 33 -2.11 -7.37 -1.09
N ARG A 34 -1.02 -7.76 -0.43
CA ARG A 34 -1.01 -8.20 0.96
C ARG A 34 -0.10 -7.30 1.78
N ILE A 35 -0.64 -6.80 2.88
CA ILE A 35 0.09 -6.00 3.86
C ILE A 35 0.38 -6.89 5.06
N THR A 36 1.66 -7.19 5.27
CA THR A 36 2.13 -8.08 6.33
C THR A 36 3.09 -7.35 7.26
N GLY A 37 2.95 -7.57 8.55
CA GLY A 37 3.76 -6.94 9.59
C GLY A 37 3.78 -7.79 10.86
N ALA A 38 4.27 -7.21 11.95
CA ALA A 38 4.35 -7.93 13.23
C ALA A 38 2.98 -8.33 13.78
N THR A 39 1.94 -7.54 13.50
CA THR A 39 0.55 -7.76 13.97
C THR A 39 -0.48 -7.53 12.87
N THR A 40 -0.03 -7.36 11.64
CA THR A 40 -0.86 -6.97 10.50
C THR A 40 -0.75 -8.09 9.47
N ASP A 41 -1.88 -8.61 9.02
CA ASP A 41 -1.92 -9.57 7.92
C ASP A 41 -3.24 -9.37 7.18
N ILE A 42 -3.22 -8.52 6.16
CA ILE A 42 -4.41 -8.09 5.43
C ILE A 42 -4.15 -8.32 3.95
N GLU A 43 -5.11 -8.93 3.28
CA GLU A 43 -5.14 -9.06 1.84
C GLU A 43 -6.26 -8.19 1.28
N MET A 44 -5.95 -7.35 0.30
CA MET A 44 -6.90 -6.39 -0.24
C MET A 44 -6.66 -6.15 -1.74
N THR A 45 -7.70 -5.69 -2.42
CA THR A 45 -7.57 -5.16 -3.78
C THR A 45 -7.39 -3.65 -3.69
N VAL A 46 -6.53 -3.09 -4.52
CA VAL A 46 -6.32 -1.65 -4.59
C VAL A 46 -7.51 -1.00 -5.27
N ASP A 47 -8.44 -0.47 -4.49
CA ASP A 47 -9.64 0.20 -5.04
C ASP A 47 -9.36 1.67 -5.41
N SER A 48 -8.43 2.32 -4.70
CA SER A 48 -8.06 3.73 -4.93
C SER A 48 -6.63 4.00 -4.49
N MET A 49 -5.95 4.86 -5.26
CA MET A 49 -4.60 5.35 -4.96
C MET A 49 -4.50 6.85 -5.20
N GLU A 50 -3.68 7.51 -4.39
CA GLU A 50 -3.43 8.96 -4.52
C GLU A 50 -1.94 9.28 -4.32
N ILE A 51 -1.41 10.26 -5.07
CA ILE A 51 -0.12 10.89 -4.81
C ILE A 51 -0.37 12.38 -4.62
N ASP A 52 0.13 12.98 -3.54
CA ASP A 52 -0.05 14.40 -3.24
C ASP A 52 -1.52 14.88 -3.34
N ARG A 53 -2.46 14.02 -2.89
CA ARG A 53 -3.93 14.23 -2.95
C ARG A 53 -4.53 14.24 -4.37
N VAL A 54 -3.78 13.75 -5.34
CA VAL A 54 -4.25 13.58 -6.72
C VAL A 54 -4.50 12.08 -6.95
N PRO A 55 -5.73 11.68 -7.33
CA PRO A 55 -6.02 10.29 -7.65
C PRO A 55 -5.24 9.85 -8.88
N ILE A 56 -4.70 8.63 -8.82
CA ILE A 56 -3.90 8.02 -9.88
C ILE A 56 -4.32 6.57 -10.11
N GLU A 57 -4.16 6.09 -11.35
CA GLU A 57 -4.48 4.71 -11.70
C GLU A 57 -3.28 3.77 -11.54
N SER A 58 -2.06 4.29 -11.68
CA SER A 58 -0.82 3.54 -11.54
C SER A 58 0.30 4.40 -10.97
N ALA A 59 1.21 3.73 -10.27
CA ALA A 59 2.40 4.32 -9.71
C ALA A 59 3.61 3.41 -9.96
N THR A 60 4.79 4.01 -9.99
CA THR A 60 6.05 3.31 -10.24
C THR A 60 6.91 3.23 -8.99
N ALA A 61 7.92 2.35 -9.03
CA ALA A 61 8.95 2.30 -7.99
C ALA A 61 9.57 3.70 -7.73
N GLY A 62 9.83 3.99 -6.46
CA GLY A 62 10.36 5.27 -5.98
C GLY A 62 9.30 6.33 -5.67
N GLN A 63 8.02 6.06 -5.94
CA GLN A 63 6.92 6.97 -5.59
C GLN A 63 6.28 6.60 -4.25
N SER A 64 5.72 7.62 -3.59
CA SER A 64 4.96 7.47 -2.35
C SER A 64 3.47 7.57 -2.66
N VAL A 65 2.74 6.48 -2.46
CA VAL A 65 1.30 6.42 -2.71
C VAL A 65 0.51 6.32 -1.41
N GLY A 66 -0.62 7.02 -1.36
CA GLY A 66 -1.66 6.81 -0.37
C GLY A 66 -2.62 5.73 -0.86
N LEU A 67 -2.81 4.69 -0.05
CA LEU A 67 -3.75 3.60 -0.28
C LEU A 67 -4.84 3.65 0.79
N LEU A 68 -6.10 3.60 0.40
CA LEU A 68 -7.20 3.38 1.34
C LEU A 68 -7.15 1.92 1.81
N VAL A 69 -6.97 1.72 3.12
CA VAL A 69 -6.90 0.38 3.71
C VAL A 69 -8.15 0.09 4.56
N PRO A 70 -8.64 -1.16 4.58
CA PRO A 70 -9.85 -1.51 5.35
C PRO A 70 -9.58 -1.51 6.85
N GLU A 71 -8.34 -1.73 7.25
CA GLU A 71 -7.93 -1.87 8.64
C GLU A 71 -6.64 -1.10 8.91
N ARG A 72 -6.36 -0.91 10.21
CA ARG A 72 -5.17 -0.18 10.66
C ARG A 72 -3.90 -0.94 10.30
N VAL A 73 -3.04 -0.28 9.52
CA VAL A 73 -1.67 -0.72 9.28
C VAL A 73 -0.68 0.04 10.15
N ARG A 74 0.58 -0.41 10.18
CA ARG A 74 1.66 0.17 10.97
C ARG A 74 2.85 0.55 10.08
N THR A 75 3.63 1.52 10.54
CA THR A 75 4.92 1.84 9.94
C THR A 75 5.81 0.60 9.93
N ASN A 76 6.52 0.40 8.83
CA ASN A 76 7.33 -0.77 8.48
C ASN A 76 6.56 -2.03 8.07
N ASP A 77 5.23 -2.00 7.98
CA ASP A 77 4.49 -3.11 7.36
C ASP A 77 4.93 -3.26 5.90
N GLN A 78 5.14 -4.51 5.49
CA GLN A 78 5.61 -4.89 4.16
C GLN A 78 4.43 -5.11 3.23
N VAL A 79 4.49 -4.54 2.04
CA VAL A 79 3.48 -4.71 1.01
C VAL A 79 4.04 -5.61 -0.08
N SER A 80 3.33 -6.69 -0.39
CA SER A 80 3.67 -7.62 -1.46
C SER A 80 2.47 -7.91 -2.34
N MET A 81 2.70 -8.36 -3.57
CA MET A 81 1.62 -8.91 -4.41
C MET A 81 1.02 -10.15 -3.74
N ALA A 82 -0.30 -10.28 -3.80
CA ALA A 82 -1.07 -11.41 -3.28
C ALA A 82 -1.43 -12.42 -4.36
#